data_AF-A0A7V5L355-F1
#
_entry.id   AF-A0A7V5L355-F1
#
_cell.length_a   1.000
_cell.length_b   1.000
_cell.length_c   1.000
_cell.angle_alpha   90.00
_cell.angle_beta   90.00
_cell.angle_gamma   90.00
#
_symmetry.space_group_name_H-M   'P 1'
#
loop_
_entity.id
_entity.type
_entity.pdbx_description
1 polymer ?
#
loop_
_entity_poly.entity_id
_entity_poly.type
_entity_poly.pdbx_seq_one_letter_code
_entity_poly.pdbx_strand_id
1 'polypeptide(L)'
;DRETISTKIAKQVFEEISKNGVEPKKIVEAKGLIQISDPNILLPIIDEVIAKNPDNVKKFRAGNSKLLGFFVGQVLKATKGKGNPKIVNELVAKELGELL
;
A
#
# COMPACT_ATOMS: atom_id res chain seq x y z
N ASP A 1 -11.70 21.05 1.69
CA ASP A 1 -11.17 21.45 0.37
C ASP A 1 -10.70 20.25 -0.43
N ARG A 2 -11.12 20.18 -1.70
CA ARG A 2 -10.81 19.12 -2.66
C ARG A 2 -9.70 19.62 -3.60
N GLU A 3 -8.43 19.44 -3.24
CA GLU A 3 -7.34 19.65 -4.20
C GLU A 3 -7.20 18.42 -5.09
N THR A 4 -8.06 18.49 -6.08
CA THR A 4 -8.41 17.55 -7.12
C THR A 4 -7.31 17.58 -8.17
N ILE A 5 -6.60 16.47 -8.33
CA ILE A 5 -5.89 16.02 -9.54
C ILE A 5 -4.94 17.05 -10.20
N SER A 6 -3.62 16.78 -10.20
CA SER A 6 -2.65 17.65 -10.88
C SER A 6 -2.97 17.84 -12.36
N THR A 7 -2.69 19.04 -12.90
CA THR A 7 -2.99 19.45 -14.29
C THR A 7 -2.50 18.45 -15.34
N LYS A 8 -1.43 17.71 -15.04
CA LYS A 8 -0.89 16.65 -15.90
C LYS A 8 -1.82 15.43 -15.99
N ILE A 9 -2.39 15.02 -14.85
CA ILE A 9 -3.33 13.91 -14.78
C ILE A 9 -4.68 14.35 -15.38
N ALA A 10 -5.10 15.60 -15.16
CA ALA A 10 -6.32 16.14 -15.77
C ALA A 10 -6.27 16.11 -17.30
N LYS A 11 -5.13 16.47 -17.93
CA LYS A 11 -4.97 16.40 -19.39
C LYS A 11 -4.99 14.97 -19.93
N GLN A 12 -4.31 14.04 -19.25
CA GLN A 12 -4.31 12.63 -19.68
C GLN A 12 -5.70 11.99 -19.56
N VAL A 13 -6.45 12.30 -18.50
CA VAL A 13 -7.82 11.84 -18.31
C VAL A 13 -8.76 12.46 -19.36
N PHE A 14 -8.59 13.75 -19.68
CA PHE A 14 -9.42 14.44 -20.68
C PHE A 14 -9.18 13.89 -22.11
N GLU A 15 -7.94 13.60 -22.48
CA GLU A 15 -7.62 12.97 -23.78
C GLU A 15 -8.17 11.54 -23.90
N GLU A 16 -8.18 10.77 -22.81
CA GLU A 16 -8.74 9.42 -22.79
C GLU A 16 -10.28 9.40 -22.85
N ILE A 17 -10.95 10.32 -22.16
CA ILE A 17 -12.42 10.45 -22.21
C ILE A 17 -12.88 10.86 -23.61
N SER A 18 -12.19 11.82 -24.22
CA SER A 18 -12.53 12.38 -25.53
C SER A 18 -12.40 11.37 -26.68
N LYS A 19 -11.50 10.39 -26.57
CA LYS A 19 -11.27 9.38 -27.63
C LYS A 19 -12.19 8.17 -27.58
N ASN A 20 -12.63 7.73 -26.40
CA ASN A 20 -13.24 6.39 -26.27
C ASN A 20 -14.59 6.36 -25.53
N GLY A 21 -15.08 7.45 -24.94
CA GLY A 21 -16.36 7.46 -24.22
C GLY A 21 -16.42 6.49 -23.03
N VAL A 22 -15.26 6.09 -22.50
CA VAL A 22 -15.15 5.10 -21.42
C VAL A 22 -15.15 5.83 -20.07
N GLU A 23 -16.07 5.43 -19.18
CA GLU A 23 -16.22 5.99 -17.84
C GLU A 23 -14.88 6.06 -17.07
N PRO A 24 -14.58 7.18 -16.37
CA PRO A 24 -13.32 7.39 -15.63
C PRO A 24 -12.93 6.26 -14.66
N LYS A 25 -13.94 5.55 -14.12
CA LYS A 25 -13.75 4.38 -13.25
C LYS A 25 -12.95 3.26 -13.91
N LYS A 26 -13.20 2.98 -15.21
CA LYS A 26 -12.50 1.95 -15.97
C LYS A 26 -11.04 2.32 -16.26
N ILE A 27 -10.70 3.61 -16.31
CA ILE A 27 -9.32 4.08 -16.47
C ILE A 27 -8.52 3.88 -15.17
N VAL A 28 -9.14 4.14 -14.01
CA VAL A 28 -8.52 3.91 -12.69
C VAL A 28 -8.28 2.42 -12.43
N GLU A 29 -9.24 1.56 -12.82
CA GLU A 29 -9.09 0.11 -12.84
C GLU A 29 -7.99 -0.36 -13.82
N ALA A 30 -8.01 0.13 -15.06
CA ALA A 30 -7.07 -0.28 -16.11
C ALA A 30 -5.63 0.16 -15.86
N LYS A 31 -5.40 1.26 -15.12
CA LYS A 31 -4.07 1.76 -14.77
C LYS A 31 -3.52 1.17 -13.45
N GLY A 32 -4.23 0.21 -12.84
CA GLY A 32 -3.78 -0.44 -11.61
C GLY A 32 -3.74 0.49 -10.40
N LEU A 33 -4.50 1.58 -10.41
CA LEU A 33 -4.49 2.63 -9.38
C LEU A 33 -5.40 2.32 -8.18
N ILE A 34 -6.08 1.16 -8.18
CA ILE A 34 -6.85 0.73 -7.02
C ILE A 34 -5.89 0.23 -5.94
N GLN A 35 -5.85 0.99 -4.86
CA GLN A 35 -5.13 0.59 -3.65
C GLN A 35 -5.96 -0.37 -2.81
N ILE A 36 -5.31 -1.40 -2.27
CA ILE A 36 -5.84 -2.32 -1.28
C ILE A 36 -5.66 -1.67 0.08
N SER A 37 -6.78 -1.33 0.71
CA SER A 37 -6.84 -0.75 2.06
C SER A 37 -7.61 -1.63 3.05
N ASP A 38 -8.20 -2.74 2.60
CA ASP A 38 -8.97 -3.64 3.45
C ASP A 38 -8.04 -4.42 4.40
N PRO A 39 -8.16 -4.24 5.73
CA PRO A 39 -7.36 -4.98 6.70
C PRO A 39 -7.52 -6.49 6.56
N ASN A 40 -8.68 -7.00 6.16
CA ASN A 40 -8.91 -8.44 6.01
C ASN A 40 -8.04 -9.06 4.90
N ILE A 41 -7.60 -8.25 3.94
CA ILE A 41 -6.67 -8.66 2.88
C ILE A 41 -5.23 -8.41 3.31
N LEU A 42 -4.96 -7.30 3.99
CA LEU A 42 -3.60 -6.90 4.35
C LEU A 42 -3.03 -7.69 5.54
N LEU A 43 -3.83 -8.01 6.55
CA LEU A 43 -3.37 -8.68 7.77
C LEU A 43 -2.72 -10.05 7.49
N PRO A 44 -3.33 -10.97 6.70
CA PRO A 44 -2.67 -12.24 6.40
C PRO A 44 -1.32 -12.08 5.67
N ILE A 45 -1.18 -11.04 4.84
CA ILE A 45 0.06 -10.73 4.13
C ILE A 45 1.12 -10.20 5.11
N ILE A 46 0.70 -9.35 6.06
CA ILE A 46 1.57 -8.83 7.11
C ILE A 46 2.09 -9.98 7.98
N ASP A 47 1.21 -10.90 8.41
CA ASP A 47 1.57 -12.07 9.19
C ASP A 47 2.60 -12.95 8.48
N GLU A 48 2.37 -13.22 7.18
CA GLU A 48 3.30 -13.99 6.36
C GLU A 48 4.67 -13.30 6.26
N VAL A 49 4.68 -11.98 6.03
CA VAL A 49 5.92 -11.19 5.95
C VAL A 49 6.66 -11.20 7.29
N ILE A 50 5.97 -11.06 8.42
CA ILE A 50 6.56 -11.13 9.76
C ILE A 50 7.14 -12.53 10.02
N ALA A 51 6.37 -13.59 9.75
CA ALA A 51 6.78 -14.97 9.95
C ALA A 51 8.01 -15.37 9.11
N LYS A 52 8.14 -14.82 7.90
CA LYS A 52 9.30 -15.04 7.01
C LYS A 52 10.57 -14.30 7.43
N ASN A 53 10.49 -13.37 8.38
CA ASN A 53 11.62 -12.51 8.76
C ASN A 53 11.91 -12.52 10.28
N PRO A 54 12.06 -13.70 10.91
CA PRO A 54 12.16 -13.81 12.37
C PRO A 54 13.35 -13.06 12.97
N ASP A 55 14.49 -13.00 12.28
CA ASP A 55 15.66 -12.27 12.77
C ASP A 55 15.47 -10.75 12.75
N ASN A 56 14.69 -10.23 11.78
CA ASN A 56 14.32 -8.82 11.76
C ASN A 56 13.30 -8.51 12.85
N VAL A 57 12.37 -9.43 13.15
CA VAL A 57 11.45 -9.28 14.29
C VAL A 57 12.25 -9.19 15.60
N LYS A 58 13.23 -10.07 15.82
CA LYS A 58 14.12 -10.00 17.00
C LYS A 58 14.86 -8.68 17.11
N LYS A 59 15.44 -8.19 16.00
CA LYS A 59 16.15 -6.90 15.97
C LYS A 59 15.22 -5.71 16.21
N PHE A 60 13.98 -5.78 15.72
CA PHE A 60 12.96 -4.76 15.97
C PHE A 60 12.61 -4.73 17.46
N ARG A 61 12.36 -5.90 18.08
CA ARG A 61 12.14 -6.04 19.53
C ARG A 61 13.31 -5.54 20.37
N ALA A 62 14.54 -5.66 19.86
CA ALA A 62 15.74 -5.10 20.48
C ALA A 62 15.88 -3.57 20.31
N GLY A 63 14.87 -2.88 19.78
CA GLY A 63 14.82 -1.42 19.67
C GLY A 63 15.22 -0.86 18.30
N ASN A 64 15.49 -1.70 17.29
CA ASN A 64 15.80 -1.21 15.95
C ASN A 64 14.53 -0.81 15.17
N SER A 65 14.02 0.38 15.46
CA SER A 65 12.80 0.94 14.86
C SER A 65 12.87 1.12 13.33
N LYS A 66 14.07 1.18 12.74
CA LYS A 66 14.25 1.27 11.27
C LYS A 66 13.68 0.07 10.53
N LEU A 67 13.54 -1.07 11.21
CA LEU A 67 12.96 -2.27 10.60
C LEU A 67 11.48 -2.15 10.31
N LEU A 68 10.76 -1.19 10.92
CA LEU A 68 9.38 -0.89 10.54
C LEU A 68 9.27 -0.60 9.03
N GLY A 69 10.16 0.27 8.51
CA GLY A 69 10.19 0.60 7.08
C GLY A 69 10.55 -0.60 6.20
N PHE A 70 11.38 -1.53 6.69
CA PHE A 70 11.66 -2.79 6.00
C PHE A 70 10.39 -3.64 5.86
N PHE A 71 9.65 -3.85 6.95
CA PHE A 71 8.42 -4.65 6.94
C PHE A 71 7.34 -4.02 6.06
N VAL A 72 7.15 -2.70 6.14
CA VAL A 72 6.25 -1.95 5.24
C VAL A 72 6.62 -2.17 3.78
N GLY A 73 7.91 -2.07 3.44
CA GLY A 73 8.40 -2.32 2.08
C GLY A 73 8.13 -3.74 1.60
N GLN A 74 8.30 -4.75 2.45
CA GLN A 74 8.02 -6.14 2.12
C GLN A 74 6.52 -6.38 1.87
N VAL A 75 5.64 -5.78 2.67
CA VAL A 75 4.17 -5.89 2.49
C VAL A 75 3.72 -5.19 1.21
N LEU A 76 4.24 -4.00 0.92
CA LEU A 76 3.99 -3.32 -0.35
C LEU A 76 4.48 -4.15 -1.54
N LYS A 77 5.63 -4.82 -1.42
CA LYS A 77 6.12 -5.74 -2.45
C LYS A 77 5.20 -6.96 -2.61
N ALA A 78 4.74 -7.57 -1.51
CA ALA A 78 3.85 -8.73 -1.53
C ALA A 78 2.49 -8.41 -2.16
N THR A 79 1.99 -7.19 -1.96
CA THR A 79 0.78 -6.67 -2.64
C THR A 79 1.03 -6.19 -4.07
N LYS A 80 2.24 -6.39 -4.62
CA LYS A 80 2.67 -5.89 -5.95
C LYS A 80 2.48 -4.38 -6.12
N GLY A 81 2.76 -3.63 -5.05
CA GLY A 81 2.60 -2.17 -4.99
C GLY A 81 1.15 -1.70 -4.87
N LYS A 82 0.19 -2.61 -4.71
CA LYS A 82 -1.23 -2.25 -4.60
C LYS A 82 -1.66 -1.91 -3.18
N GLY A 83 -0.92 -2.29 -2.14
CA GLY A 83 -1.25 -1.90 -0.77
C GLY A 83 -1.25 -0.38 -0.59
N ASN A 84 -2.22 0.17 0.12
CA ASN A 84 -2.20 1.59 0.50
C ASN A 84 -1.04 1.82 1.50
N PRO A 85 -0.05 2.68 1.20
CA PRO A 85 1.13 2.83 2.04
C PRO A 85 0.83 3.30 3.46
N LYS A 86 -0.18 4.15 3.63
CA LYS A 86 -0.58 4.67 4.95
C LYS A 86 -1.18 3.55 5.80
N ILE A 87 -2.15 2.83 5.26
CA ILE A 87 -2.82 1.72 5.96
C ILE A 87 -1.83 0.58 6.25
N VAL A 88 -0.98 0.22 5.28
CA VAL A 88 0.07 -0.79 5.49
C VAL A 88 1.00 -0.38 6.62
N ASN A 89 1.45 0.88 6.67
CA ASN A 89 2.29 1.36 7.75
C ASN A 89 1.61 1.28 9.12
N GLU A 90 0.35 1.69 9.21
CA GLU A 90 -0.45 1.61 10.44
C GLU A 90 -0.61 0.15 10.92
N LEU A 91 -1.00 -0.76 10.03
CA LEU A 91 -1.20 -2.17 10.38
C LEU A 91 0.11 -2.87 10.74
N VAL A 92 1.19 -2.66 9.97
CA VAL A 92 2.50 -3.25 10.28
C VAL A 92 3.04 -2.75 11.62
N ALA A 93 2.90 -1.45 11.91
CA ALA A 93 3.32 -0.90 13.20
C ALA A 93 2.53 -1.51 14.36
N LYS A 94 1.22 -1.72 14.17
CA LYS A 94 0.36 -2.36 15.17
C LYS A 94 0.79 -3.81 15.42
N GLU A 95 0.88 -4.64 14.38
CA GLU A 95 1.25 -6.07 14.52
C GLU A 95 2.64 -6.25 15.13
N LEU A 96 3.63 -5.46 14.71
CA LEU A 96 4.96 -5.51 15.32
C LEU A 96 4.97 -4.98 16.76
N GLY A 97 4.08 -4.04 17.10
CA GLY A 97 3.92 -3.49 18.44
C GLY A 97 3.28 -4.47 19.42
N GLU A 98 2.28 -5.25 18.99
CA GLU A 98 1.68 -6.32 19.80
C GLU A 98 2.66 -7.48 20.08
N LEU A 99 3.75 -7.54 19.32
CA LEU A 99 4.84 -8.49 19.49
C LEU A 99 5.94 -8.01 20.45
N LEU A 100 5.92 -6.77 20.93
CA LEU A 100 6.87 -6.22 21.91
C LEU A 100 6.49 -6.62 23.34
#